data_AF-A0A7C6UAZ0-F1
#
_entry.id   AF-A0A7C6UAZ0-F1
#
_cell.length_a   1.000
_cell.length_b   1.000
_cell.length_c   1.000
_cell.angle_alpha   90.00
_cell.angle_beta   90.00
_cell.angle_gamma   90.00
#
_symmetry.space_group_name_H-M   'P 1'
#
loop_
_entity.id
_entity.type
_entity.pdbx_description
1 polymer ?
#
loop_
_entity_poly.entity_id
_entity_poly.type
_entity_poly.pdbx_seq_one_letter_code
_entity_poly.pdbx_strand_id
1 'polypeptide(L)'
;MDIAGGLYVLLEAETTGDEEVDADAIERAIAIIRMRVDDLGVAEPSIIPQGTKRIRIELPQVDDEEQAREIIGKTALLTFTGPDGKEIVTGAHLTKAIAERHPQTGQPIVTIEFNEQGAKLFAEATGRYLEKPIYISLDQEVISSPVIRSVIPDGSGYIEGNFTFEEAANLALLLRSGSLPLEFKELETRLIGPTLGQR
;
A
#
# COMPACT_ATOMS: atom_id res chain seq x y z
N MET A 1 -11.42 0.20 -31.47
CA MET A 1 -12.34 -0.45 -30.51
C MET A 1 -11.50 -1.48 -29.82
N ASP A 2 -10.83 -1.06 -28.75
CA ASP A 2 -9.98 -1.95 -27.97
C ASP A 2 -10.89 -2.77 -27.07
N ILE A 3 -10.79 -4.07 -27.25
CA ILE A 3 -11.42 -5.07 -26.40
C ILE A 3 -10.67 -5.01 -25.07
N ALA A 4 -11.33 -4.50 -24.03
CA ALA A 4 -10.77 -4.45 -22.70
C ALA A 4 -10.48 -5.88 -22.23
N GLY A 5 -9.19 -6.22 -22.11
CA GLY A 5 -8.71 -7.44 -21.48
C GLY A 5 -9.04 -7.42 -19.99
N GLY A 6 -8.93 -8.58 -19.35
CA GLY A 6 -8.94 -8.68 -17.90
C GLY A 6 -7.62 -9.24 -17.39
N LEU A 7 -7.41 -9.15 -16.08
CA LEU A 7 -6.26 -9.72 -15.39
C LEU A 7 -6.74 -10.82 -14.44
N TYR A 8 -6.14 -11.99 -14.56
CA TYR A 8 -6.27 -13.07 -13.59
C TYR A 8 -4.98 -13.18 -12.80
N VAL A 9 -5.08 -13.19 -11.47
CA VAL A 9 -3.96 -13.42 -10.55
C VAL A 9 -4.35 -14.45 -9.50
N LEU A 10 -3.46 -15.42 -9.26
CA LEU A 10 -3.55 -16.36 -8.16
C LEU A 10 -2.43 -16.07 -7.15
N LEU A 11 -2.80 -15.60 -5.97
CA LEU A 11 -1.89 -15.36 -4.86
C LEU A 11 -1.90 -16.55 -3.90
N GLU A 12 -0.75 -16.90 -3.32
CA GLU A 12 -0.62 -17.85 -2.22
C GLU A 12 0.07 -17.18 -1.04
N ALA A 13 -0.56 -17.23 0.14
CA ALA A 13 0.00 -16.72 1.37
C ALA A 13 1.28 -17.49 1.73
N GLU A 14 2.33 -16.74 2.03
CA GLU A 14 3.56 -17.27 2.58
C GLU A 14 3.38 -17.46 4.08
N THR A 15 3.71 -18.64 4.59
CA THR A 15 3.81 -18.87 6.03
C THR A 15 5.18 -18.38 6.49
N THR A 16 5.24 -17.19 7.06
CA THR A 16 6.44 -16.70 7.73
C THR A 16 6.50 -17.32 9.14
N GLY A 17 7.11 -18.51 9.26
CA GLY A 17 7.29 -19.21 10.55
C GLY A 17 6.13 -20.15 10.93
N ASP A 18 5.80 -20.21 12.22
CA ASP A 18 4.74 -21.07 12.80
C ASP A 18 3.34 -20.43 12.75
N GLU A 19 3.19 -19.25 12.13
CA GLU A 19 1.87 -18.64 11.94
C GLU A 19 1.06 -19.48 10.95
N GLU A 20 0.03 -20.17 11.47
CA GLU A 20 -0.96 -20.80 10.63
C GLU A 20 -1.68 -19.70 9.85
N VAL A 21 -1.70 -19.86 8.52
CA VAL A 21 -2.61 -19.10 7.67
C VAL A 21 -4.04 -19.51 8.07
N ASP A 22 -4.66 -18.68 8.90
CA ASP A 22 -6.04 -18.84 9.31
C ASP A 22 -7.00 -18.17 8.31
N ALA A 23 -8.28 -18.57 8.38
CA ALA A 23 -9.31 -18.04 7.50
C ALA A 23 -9.49 -16.52 7.68
N ASP A 24 -9.35 -16.02 8.91
CA ASP A 24 -9.52 -14.61 9.25
C ASP A 24 -8.46 -13.71 8.60
N ALA A 25 -7.21 -14.19 8.48
CA ALA A 25 -6.14 -13.50 7.79
C ALA A 25 -6.38 -13.44 6.27
N ILE A 26 -6.88 -14.54 5.67
CA ILE A 26 -7.28 -14.55 4.26
C ILE A 26 -8.46 -13.59 4.00
N GLU A 27 -9.48 -13.57 4.86
CA GLU A 27 -10.62 -12.66 4.73
C GLU A 27 -10.20 -11.19 4.84
N ARG A 28 -9.31 -10.86 5.79
CA ARG A 28 -8.73 -9.52 5.91
C ARG A 28 -7.91 -9.14 4.68
N ALA A 29 -7.10 -10.05 4.15
CA ALA A 29 -6.35 -9.82 2.93
C ALA A 29 -7.28 -9.56 1.73
N ILE A 30 -8.37 -10.34 1.59
CA ILE A 30 -9.40 -10.12 0.56
C ILE A 30 -10.02 -8.72 0.69
N ALA A 31 -10.32 -8.27 1.91
CA ALA A 31 -10.88 -6.94 2.13
C ALA A 31 -9.91 -5.83 1.68
N ILE A 32 -8.61 -5.96 2.00
CA ILE A 32 -7.58 -4.99 1.57
C ILE A 32 -7.42 -4.99 0.06
N ILE A 33 -7.29 -6.17 -0.56
CA ILE A 33 -7.17 -6.29 -2.03
C ILE A 33 -8.39 -5.67 -2.70
N ARG A 34 -9.60 -5.88 -2.16
CA ARG A 34 -10.82 -5.25 -2.68
C ARG A 34 -10.73 -3.73 -2.63
N MET A 35 -10.34 -3.14 -1.49
CA MET A 35 -10.18 -1.68 -1.40
C MET A 35 -9.16 -1.13 -2.40
N ARG A 36 -8.04 -1.84 -2.63
CA ARG A 36 -7.04 -1.44 -3.62
C ARG A 36 -7.59 -1.45 -5.04
N VAL A 37 -8.31 -2.51 -5.37
CA VAL A 37 -8.91 -2.69 -6.70
C VAL A 37 -10.02 -1.66 -6.95
N ASP A 38 -10.82 -1.36 -5.92
CA ASP A 38 -11.83 -0.31 -5.99
C ASP A 38 -11.18 1.07 -6.24
N ASP A 39 -10.06 1.37 -5.56
CA ASP A 39 -9.28 2.61 -5.77
C ASP A 39 -8.57 2.66 -7.14
N LEU A 40 -8.30 1.51 -7.77
CA LEU A 40 -7.83 1.42 -9.16
C LEU A 40 -8.94 1.71 -10.18
N GLY A 41 -10.21 1.78 -9.76
CA GLY A 41 -11.35 2.03 -10.63
C GLY A 41 -11.83 0.82 -11.42
N VAL A 42 -11.40 -0.39 -11.04
CA VAL A 42 -11.83 -1.64 -11.68
C VAL A 42 -13.28 -1.93 -11.30
N ALA A 43 -14.15 -2.04 -12.31
CA ALA A 43 -15.55 -2.37 -12.08
C ALA A 43 -15.74 -3.89 -11.84
N GLU A 44 -16.48 -4.25 -10.80
CA GLU A 44 -16.91 -5.63 -10.51
C GLU A 44 -15.77 -6.68 -10.40
N PRO A 45 -14.75 -6.47 -9.55
CA PRO A 45 -13.70 -7.46 -9.37
C PRO A 45 -14.19 -8.71 -8.64
N SER A 46 -13.75 -9.88 -9.11
CA SER A 46 -13.99 -11.16 -8.43
C SER A 46 -12.74 -11.53 -7.62
N ILE A 47 -12.86 -11.47 -6.30
CA ILE A 47 -11.79 -11.77 -5.35
C ILE A 47 -12.33 -12.82 -4.40
N ILE A 48 -11.86 -14.06 -4.55
CA ILE A 48 -12.38 -15.21 -3.80
C ILE A 48 -11.25 -16.06 -3.21
N PRO A 49 -11.45 -16.66 -2.03
CA PRO A 49 -10.50 -17.62 -1.49
C PRO A 49 -10.50 -18.90 -2.34
N GLN A 50 -9.33 -19.52 -2.49
CA GLN A 50 -9.15 -20.79 -3.19
C GLN A 50 -8.38 -21.78 -2.29
N GLY A 51 -9.10 -22.68 -1.63
CA GLY A 51 -8.52 -23.54 -0.60
C GLY A 51 -8.23 -22.76 0.67
N THR A 52 -7.15 -23.10 1.39
CA THR A 52 -6.85 -22.52 2.72
C THR A 52 -5.86 -21.37 2.70
N LYS A 53 -5.04 -21.24 1.65
CA LYS A 53 -3.93 -20.28 1.60
C LYS A 53 -3.87 -19.45 0.33
N ARG A 54 -4.85 -19.56 -0.57
CA ARG A 54 -4.79 -18.87 -1.87
C ARG A 54 -5.96 -17.94 -2.05
N ILE A 55 -5.72 -16.88 -2.81
CA ILE A 55 -6.72 -15.90 -3.22
C ILE A 55 -6.67 -15.82 -4.73
N ARG A 56 -7.83 -16.03 -5.36
CA ARG A 56 -8.02 -15.89 -6.80
C ARG A 56 -8.65 -14.53 -7.07
N ILE A 57 -8.01 -13.76 -7.94
CA ILE A 57 -8.38 -12.40 -8.29
C ILE A 57 -8.61 -12.34 -9.79
N GLU A 58 -9.76 -11.83 -10.20
CA GLU A 58 -10.12 -11.58 -11.59
C GLU A 58 -10.59 -10.13 -11.70
N LEU A 59 -9.82 -9.32 -12.44
CA LEU A 59 -10.04 -7.90 -12.65
C LEU A 59 -10.47 -7.70 -14.11
N PRO A 60 -11.76 -7.46 -14.39
CA PRO A 60 -12.20 -7.15 -15.75
C PRO A 60 -11.89 -5.69 -16.10
N GLN A 61 -11.59 -5.42 -17.37
CA GLN A 61 -11.41 -4.04 -17.88
C GLN A 61 -10.39 -3.22 -17.10
N VAL A 62 -9.25 -3.83 -16.78
CA VAL A 62 -8.15 -3.10 -16.14
C VAL A 62 -7.40 -2.31 -17.21
N ASP A 63 -7.18 -1.02 -16.97
CA ASP A 63 -6.48 -0.14 -17.92
C ASP A 63 -4.98 -0.45 -17.98
N ASP A 64 -4.34 -0.62 -16.81
CA ASP A 64 -2.94 -0.98 -16.65
C ASP A 64 -2.82 -2.25 -15.80
N GLU A 65 -2.55 -3.36 -16.50
CA GLU A 65 -2.44 -4.70 -15.92
C GLU A 65 -1.20 -4.84 -15.03
N GLU A 66 -0.10 -4.17 -15.39
CA GLU A 66 1.15 -4.22 -14.65
C GLU A 66 1.02 -3.46 -13.32
N GLN A 67 0.48 -2.25 -13.38
CA GLN A 67 0.15 -1.45 -12.19
C GLN A 67 -0.82 -2.18 -11.28
N ALA A 68 -1.90 -2.75 -11.82
CA ALA A 68 -2.87 -3.48 -11.01
C ALA A 68 -2.25 -4.69 -10.31
N ARG A 69 -1.42 -5.46 -11.02
CA ARG A 69 -0.67 -6.59 -10.46
C ARG A 69 0.28 -6.14 -9.34
N GLU A 70 1.00 -5.05 -9.53
CA GLU A 70 1.90 -4.50 -8.52
C GLU A 70 1.13 -4.06 -7.26
N ILE A 71 0.02 -3.35 -7.44
CA ILE A 71 -0.79 -2.82 -6.34
C ILE A 71 -1.45 -3.95 -5.53
N ILE A 72 -2.00 -4.98 -6.16
CA ILE A 72 -2.65 -6.08 -5.43
C ILE A 72 -1.65 -7.03 -4.76
N GLY A 73 -0.43 -7.15 -5.30
CA GLY A 73 0.60 -8.06 -4.80
C GLY A 73 1.46 -7.52 -3.66
N LYS A 74 1.58 -6.20 -3.50
CA LYS A 74 2.45 -5.60 -2.46
C LYS A 74 1.89 -5.78 -1.04
N THR A 75 2.73 -6.02 -0.04
CA THR A 75 2.28 -6.03 1.36
C THR A 75 1.91 -4.62 1.79
N ALA A 76 2.71 -3.61 1.43
CA ALA A 76 2.56 -2.21 1.80
C ALA A 76 2.71 -1.94 3.31
N LEU A 77 3.65 -2.62 3.96
CA LEU A 77 4.03 -2.36 5.34
C LEU A 77 4.80 -1.04 5.45
N LEU A 78 4.08 0.04 5.75
CA LEU A 78 4.66 1.35 6.03
C LEU A 78 5.15 1.43 7.48
N THR A 79 6.43 1.78 7.66
CA THR A 79 7.05 2.02 8.96
C THR A 79 7.86 3.31 8.98
N PHE A 80 7.76 4.04 10.09
CA PHE A 80 8.61 5.19 10.39
C PHE A 80 9.51 4.79 11.54
N THR A 81 10.82 4.91 11.36
CA THR A 81 11.80 4.57 12.40
C THR A 81 12.75 5.74 12.68
N GLY A 82 13.17 5.84 13.94
CA GLY A 82 14.19 6.79 14.36
C GLY A 82 15.60 6.36 13.94
N PRO A 83 16.59 7.24 14.10
CA PRO A 83 18.00 6.94 13.82
C PRO A 83 18.60 5.87 14.74
N ASP A 84 17.92 5.55 15.85
CA ASP A 84 18.25 4.47 16.75
C ASP A 84 17.51 3.15 16.42
N GLY A 85 16.83 3.09 15.27
CA GLY A 85 16.12 1.91 14.78
C GLY A 85 14.79 1.64 15.48
N LYS A 86 14.32 2.54 16.36
CA LYS A 86 13.03 2.37 17.03
C LYS A 86 11.89 2.76 16.13
N GLU A 87 10.84 1.95 16.10
CA GLU A 87 9.57 2.30 15.47
C GLU A 87 8.95 3.53 16.15
N ILE A 88 8.47 4.46 15.33
CA ILE A 88 7.79 5.68 15.72
C ILE A 88 6.29 5.52 15.48
N VAL A 89 5.92 5.23 14.24
CA VAL A 89 4.54 5.02 13.76
C VAL A 89 4.57 4.08 12.55
N THR A 90 3.40 3.57 12.21
CA THR A 90 3.18 2.63 11.09
C THR A 90 1.99 3.08 10.24
N GLY A 91 1.77 2.44 9.10
CA GLY A 91 0.58 2.65 8.27
C GLY A 91 -0.74 2.51 9.03
N ALA A 92 -0.81 1.68 10.08
CA ALA A 92 -2.00 1.53 10.92
C ALA A 92 -2.39 2.82 11.68
N HIS A 93 -1.47 3.77 11.79
CA HIS A 93 -1.73 5.07 12.42
C HIS A 93 -2.24 6.12 11.43
N LEU A 94 -2.30 5.83 10.13
CA LEU A 94 -2.75 6.79 9.12
C LEU A 94 -4.28 6.93 9.09
N THR A 95 -4.74 8.16 8.91
CA THR A 95 -6.14 8.47 8.56
C THR A 95 -6.27 8.97 7.13
N LYS A 96 -5.17 9.44 6.54
CA LYS A 96 -5.13 10.00 5.20
C LYS A 96 -3.79 9.77 4.54
N ALA A 97 -3.83 9.46 3.24
CA ALA A 97 -2.67 9.47 2.36
C ALA A 97 -3.12 9.90 0.95
N ILE A 98 -2.56 11.00 0.45
CA ILE A 98 -2.93 11.59 -0.85
C ILE A 98 -1.67 12.00 -1.60
N ALA A 99 -1.60 11.67 -2.89
CA ALA A 99 -0.56 12.17 -3.77
C ALA A 99 -0.86 13.59 -4.22
N GLU A 100 0.09 14.48 -4.00
CA GLU A 100 -0.02 15.90 -4.31
C GLU A 100 1.29 16.39 -4.96
N ARG A 101 1.27 17.61 -5.48
CA ARG A 101 2.51 18.31 -5.87
C ARG A 101 2.88 19.26 -4.76
N HIS A 102 4.12 19.19 -4.29
CA HIS A 102 4.62 20.09 -3.27
C HIS A 102 4.46 21.55 -3.75
N PRO A 103 3.81 22.44 -2.97
CA PRO A 103 3.38 23.75 -3.45
C PRO A 103 4.52 24.65 -3.94
N GLN A 104 5.73 24.46 -3.41
CA GLN A 104 6.88 25.31 -3.72
C GLN A 104 7.78 24.74 -4.82
N THR A 105 7.91 23.42 -4.89
CA THR A 105 8.88 22.75 -5.76
C THR A 105 8.21 22.06 -6.94
N GLY A 106 6.90 21.81 -6.89
CA GLY A 106 6.14 21.08 -7.89
C GLY A 106 6.43 19.56 -7.91
N GLN A 107 7.34 19.09 -7.06
CA GLN A 107 7.72 17.69 -6.98
C GLN A 107 6.57 16.85 -6.42
N PRO A 108 6.34 15.62 -6.93
CA PRO A 108 5.37 14.70 -6.35
C PRO A 108 5.70 14.34 -4.91
N ILE A 109 4.68 14.37 -4.06
CA ILE A 109 4.77 14.01 -2.64
C ILE A 109 3.54 13.20 -2.25
N VAL A 110 3.65 12.44 -1.15
CA VAL A 110 2.49 11.83 -0.49
C VAL A 110 2.22 12.57 0.82
N THR A 111 1.17 13.38 0.85
CA THR A 111 0.68 14.04 2.06
C THR A 111 -0.02 13.00 2.94
N ILE A 112 0.33 12.94 4.22
CA ILE A 112 -0.18 12.00 5.20
C ILE A 112 -0.71 12.73 6.44
N GLU A 113 -1.74 12.15 7.06
CA GLU A 113 -2.24 12.56 8.36
C GLU A 113 -2.38 11.32 9.25
N PHE A 114 -1.96 11.43 10.50
CA PHE A 114 -2.09 10.39 11.50
C PHE A 114 -3.39 10.56 12.31
N ASN A 115 -3.89 9.46 12.89
CA ASN A 115 -4.90 9.49 13.93
C ASN A 115 -4.33 10.10 15.23
N GLU A 116 -5.18 10.32 16.24
CA GLU A 116 -4.79 10.95 17.51
C GLU A 116 -3.60 10.26 18.19
N GLN A 117 -3.60 8.92 18.20
CA GLN A 117 -2.50 8.14 18.78
C GLN A 117 -1.20 8.34 18.00
N GLY A 118 -1.25 8.22 16.66
CA GLY A 118 -0.11 8.41 15.79
C GLY A 118 0.45 9.83 15.84
N ALA A 119 -0.41 10.84 15.88
CA ALA A 119 -0.02 12.24 16.01
C ALA A 119 0.79 12.47 17.30
N LYS A 120 0.34 11.90 18.42
CA LYS A 120 1.07 11.98 19.70
C LYS A 120 2.43 11.28 19.62
N LEU A 121 2.49 10.05 19.12
CA LEU A 121 3.74 9.29 18.97
C LEU A 121 4.73 10.04 18.06
N PHE A 122 4.23 10.58 16.95
CA PHE A 122 5.03 11.32 15.98
C PHE A 122 5.54 12.66 16.57
N ALA A 123 4.72 13.38 17.33
CA ALA A 123 5.14 14.60 18.03
C ALA A 123 6.26 14.33 19.05
N GLU A 124 6.14 13.26 19.84
CA GLU A 124 7.17 12.87 20.81
C GLU A 124 8.49 12.49 20.11
N ALA A 125 8.41 11.74 19.01
CA ALA A 125 9.58 11.33 18.24
C ALA A 125 10.25 12.52 17.55
N THR A 126 9.50 13.42 16.91
CA THR A 126 10.06 14.60 16.24
C THR A 126 10.73 15.55 17.24
N GLY A 127 10.23 15.67 18.47
CA GLY A 127 10.92 16.38 19.54
C GLY A 127 12.23 15.71 20.00
N ARG A 128 12.28 14.37 20.02
CA ARG A 128 13.47 13.61 20.40
C ARG A 128 14.56 13.60 19.31
N TYR A 129 14.16 13.60 18.05
CA TYR A 129 15.04 13.43 16.89
C TYR A 129 15.25 14.71 16.09
N LEU A 130 15.16 15.89 16.72
CA LEU A 130 15.51 17.17 16.10
C LEU A 130 16.90 17.11 15.46
N GLU A 131 16.98 17.67 14.24
CA GLU A 131 18.18 17.72 13.38
C GLU A 131 18.73 16.35 12.96
N LYS A 132 17.98 15.27 13.19
CA LYS A 132 18.35 13.89 12.81
C LYS A 132 17.42 13.36 11.73
N PRO A 133 17.89 12.41 10.91
CA PRO A 133 17.03 11.71 9.97
C PRO A 133 16.08 10.78 10.71
N ILE A 134 14.87 10.65 10.17
CA ILE A 134 14.01 9.47 10.37
C ILE A 134 13.99 8.66 9.08
N TYR A 135 13.68 7.37 9.15
CA TYR A 135 13.59 6.51 7.98
C TYR A 135 12.14 6.09 7.77
N ILE A 136 11.65 6.32 6.55
CA ILE A 136 10.32 5.93 6.11
C ILE A 136 10.53 4.75 5.16
N SER A 137 10.01 3.59 5.55
CA SER A 137 10.21 2.36 4.79
C SER A 137 8.88 1.76 4.37
N LEU A 138 8.86 1.19 3.18
CA LEU A 138 7.76 0.38 2.66
C LEU A 138 8.31 -1.03 2.42
N ASP A 139 7.70 -2.04 3.04
CA ASP A 139 8.15 -3.44 2.90
C ASP A 139 9.64 -3.62 3.19
N GLN A 140 10.13 -2.93 4.25
CA GLN A 140 11.53 -2.89 4.71
C GLN A 140 12.52 -2.13 3.81
N GLU A 141 12.07 -1.63 2.65
CA GLU A 141 12.87 -0.77 1.78
C GLU A 141 12.71 0.70 2.19
N VAL A 142 13.82 1.39 2.46
CA VAL A 142 13.80 2.82 2.81
C VAL A 142 13.47 3.64 1.56
N ILE A 143 12.26 4.20 1.52
CA ILE A 143 11.78 5.04 0.41
C ILE A 143 12.08 6.52 0.64
N SER A 144 12.30 6.93 1.90
CA SER A 144 12.60 8.32 2.25
C SER A 144 13.36 8.41 3.57
N SER A 145 14.23 9.40 3.71
CA SER A 145 15.00 9.66 4.93
C SER A 145 15.08 11.15 5.29
N PRO A 146 13.95 11.82 5.59
CA PRO A 146 13.93 13.25 5.84
C PRO A 146 14.57 13.60 7.19
N VAL A 147 15.18 14.78 7.26
CA VAL A 147 15.72 15.34 8.51
C VAL A 147 14.64 16.12 9.23
N ILE A 148 14.40 15.82 10.50
CA ILE A 148 13.44 16.56 11.33
C ILE A 148 13.99 17.95 11.65
N ARG A 149 13.29 18.99 11.21
CA ARG A 149 13.68 20.40 11.43
C ARG A 149 12.94 21.09 12.57
N SER A 150 11.76 20.58 12.91
CA SER A 150 10.90 21.10 13.96
C SER A 150 10.02 19.98 14.50
N VAL A 151 9.47 20.19 15.70
CA VAL A 151 8.44 19.31 16.25
C VAL A 151 7.18 19.39 15.39
N ILE A 152 6.52 18.26 15.17
CA ILE A 152 5.29 18.15 14.37
C ILE A 152 4.16 17.69 15.30
N PRO A 153 3.46 18.64 15.98
CA PRO A 153 2.47 18.31 17.01
C PRO A 153 1.09 17.94 16.44
N ASP A 154 0.82 18.27 15.19
CA ASP A 154 -0.45 18.06 14.48
C ASP A 154 -0.55 16.70 13.77
N GLY A 155 0.52 15.90 13.81
CA GLY A 155 0.53 14.56 13.20
C GLY A 155 0.36 14.56 11.69
N SER A 156 0.71 15.66 11.02
CA SER A 156 0.62 15.80 9.57
C SER A 156 2.02 15.86 8.95
N GLY A 157 2.19 15.35 7.75
CA GLY A 157 3.48 15.37 7.08
C GLY A 157 3.39 15.03 5.60
N TYR A 158 4.54 15.01 4.94
CA TYR A 158 4.66 14.53 3.58
C TYR A 158 5.82 13.54 3.47
N ILE A 159 5.65 12.55 2.59
CA ILE A 159 6.71 11.64 2.16
C ILE A 159 7.25 12.18 0.85
N GLU A 160 8.51 12.60 0.87
CA GLU A 160 9.26 13.06 -0.30
C GLU A 160 10.20 11.96 -0.79
N GLY A 161 10.42 11.91 -2.10
CA GLY A 161 11.34 11.00 -2.76
C GLY A 161 11.53 11.41 -4.22
N ASN A 162 12.28 10.61 -4.98
CA ASN A 162 12.44 10.82 -6.42
C ASN A 162 11.28 10.18 -7.19
N PHE A 163 10.05 10.44 -6.75
CA PHE A 163 8.87 9.84 -7.33
C PHE A 163 8.40 10.59 -8.59
N THR A 164 7.85 9.84 -9.54
CA THR A 164 6.87 10.36 -10.48
C THR A 164 5.54 10.62 -9.75
N PHE A 165 4.63 11.37 -10.37
CA PHE A 165 3.31 11.59 -9.78
C PHE A 165 2.50 10.30 -9.67
N GLU A 166 2.68 9.40 -10.64
CA GLU A 166 2.07 8.08 -10.67
C GLU A 166 2.58 7.19 -9.54
N GLU A 167 3.90 7.16 -9.31
CA GLU A 167 4.50 6.44 -8.18
C GLU A 167 3.99 6.97 -6.83
N ALA A 168 3.87 8.29 -6.68
CA ALA A 168 3.29 8.90 -5.48
C ALA A 168 1.81 8.52 -5.31
N ALA A 169 1.03 8.49 -6.40
CA ALA A 169 -0.37 8.07 -6.38
C ALA A 169 -0.54 6.60 -5.98
N ASN A 170 0.31 5.72 -6.52
CA ASN A 170 0.38 4.31 -6.17
C ASN A 170 0.74 4.10 -4.71
N LEU A 171 1.76 4.82 -4.21
CA LEU A 171 2.11 4.80 -2.80
C LEU A 171 0.92 5.25 -1.94
N ALA A 172 0.30 6.39 -2.25
CA ALA A 172 -0.84 6.90 -1.49
C ALA A 172 -2.01 5.90 -1.44
N LEU A 173 -2.32 5.22 -2.55
CA LEU A 173 -3.32 4.16 -2.62
C LEU A 173 -2.97 3.00 -1.68
N LEU A 174 -1.74 2.49 -1.77
CA LEU A 174 -1.27 1.41 -0.91
C LEU A 174 -1.40 1.79 0.58
N LEU A 175 -1.02 3.02 0.95
CA LEU A 175 -1.11 3.50 2.32
C LEU A 175 -2.56 3.60 2.83
N ARG A 176 -3.50 4.06 1.99
CA ARG A 176 -4.93 4.12 2.35
C ARG A 176 -5.54 2.74 2.53
N SER A 177 -5.14 1.79 1.69
CA SER A 177 -5.67 0.43 1.73
C SER A 177 -5.19 -0.38 2.93
N GLY A 178 -4.10 0.06 3.57
CA GLY A 178 -3.45 -0.66 4.65
C GLY A 178 -2.55 -1.80 4.18
N SER A 179 -1.81 -2.36 5.12
CA SER A 179 -0.87 -3.44 4.87
C SER A 179 -1.57 -4.80 4.87
N LEU A 180 -1.19 -5.69 3.95
CA LEU A 180 -1.66 -7.07 3.98
C LEU A 180 -1.22 -7.77 5.28
N PRO A 181 -2.08 -8.59 5.89
CA PRO A 181 -1.77 -9.29 7.15
C PRO A 181 -0.79 -10.46 6.94
N LEU A 182 -0.58 -10.88 5.71
CA LEU A 182 0.28 -11.98 5.29
C LEU A 182 1.07 -11.52 4.07
N GLU A 183 2.28 -12.04 3.92
CA GLU A 183 3.01 -11.95 2.66
C GLU A 183 2.38 -12.90 1.65
N PHE A 184 2.30 -12.50 0.38
CA PHE A 184 1.73 -13.32 -0.68
C PHE A 184 2.73 -13.43 -1.82
N LYS A 185 2.89 -14.64 -2.33
CA LYS A 185 3.58 -14.90 -3.59
C LYS A 185 2.57 -15.07 -4.72
N GLU A 186 2.92 -14.51 -5.87
CA GLU A 186 2.19 -14.73 -7.11
C GLU A 186 2.50 -16.12 -7.67
N LEU A 187 1.49 -16.98 -7.77
CA LEU A 187 1.63 -18.33 -8.35
C LEU A 187 1.36 -18.35 -9.85
N GLU A 188 0.40 -17.55 -10.30
CA GLU A 188 -0.05 -17.52 -11.68
C GLU A 188 -0.60 -16.14 -12.00
N THR A 189 -0.17 -15.59 -13.14
CA THR A 189 -0.78 -14.41 -13.76
C THR A 189 -1.05 -14.70 -15.22
N ARG A 190 -2.24 -14.31 -15.69
CA ARG A 190 -2.61 -14.42 -17.10
C ARG A 190 -3.57 -13.31 -17.49
N LEU A 191 -3.46 -12.87 -18.73
CA LEU A 191 -4.42 -11.95 -19.34
C LEU A 191 -5.67 -12.74 -19.75
N ILE A 192 -6.81 -12.28 -19.27
CA ILE A 192 -8.13 -12.78 -19.65
C ILE A 192 -8.49 -12.08 -20.96
N GLY A 193 -8.58 -12.84 -22.05
CA GLY A 193 -9.11 -12.31 -23.31
C GLY A 193 -10.57 -11.87 -23.16
N PRO A 194 -11.09 -10.99 -24.02
CA PRO A 194 -12.47 -10.55 -23.95
C PRO A 194 -13.40 -11.76 -23.91
N THR A 195 -14.28 -11.83 -22.90
CA THR A 195 -15.37 -12.80 -22.89
C THR A 195 -16.28 -12.49 -24.07
N LEU A 196 -16.06 -13.17 -25.19
CA LEU A 196 -17.06 -13.32 -26.25
C LEU A 196 -18.32 -13.86 -25.58
N GLY A 197 -19.35 -13.02 -25.51
CA GLY A 197 -20.66 -13.42 -25.03
C GLY A 197 -21.05 -14.74 -25.68
N GLN A 198 -21.12 -15.80 -24.88
CA GLN A 198 -21.80 -17.01 -25.30
C GLN A 198 -23.24 -16.59 -25.56
N ARG A 199 -23.63 -16.74 -26.84
CA ARG A 199 -24.97 -16.44 -27.34
C ARG A 199 -26.02 -17.29 -26.65
#